data_AF-A0A5K1JYV0-F1
#
_entry.id   AF-A0A5K1JYV0-F1
#
_cell.length_a   1.000
_cell.length_b   1.000
_cell.length_c   1.000
_cell.angle_alpha   90.00
_cell.angle_beta   90.00
_cell.angle_gamma   90.00
#
_symmetry.space_group_name_H-M   'P 1'
#
loop_
_entity.id
_entity.type
_entity.pdbx_description
1 polymer ?
#
loop_
_entity_poly.entity_id
_entity_poly.type
_entity_poly.pdbx_seq_one_letter_code
_entity_poly.pdbx_strand_id
1 'polypeptide(L)'
;MLITIPRTPVPAVLTNIPGPSKVITWSDVEVSKWSALPPQAGAGTMGIGIMSYAGGISIAVSADLVPGSEGVAHKICEGFERRFELYVARAKAVLEHQD
;
A
#
# COMPACT_ATOMS: atom_id res chain seq x y z
N MET A 1 -6.98 -7.55 2.32
CA MET A 1 -6.51 -6.69 3.44
C MET A 1 -7.71 -6.01 4.05
N LEU A 2 -8.13 -6.44 5.24
CA LEU A 2 -9.14 -5.70 5.99
C LEU A 2 -8.41 -4.56 6.70
N ILE A 3 -8.49 -3.35 6.14
CA ILE A 3 -8.00 -2.16 6.82
C ILE A 3 -9.05 -1.84 7.88
N THR A 4 -8.73 -2.09 9.15
CA THR A 4 -9.51 -1.55 10.27
C THR A 4 -9.34 -0.04 10.29
N ILE A 5 -10.20 0.64 9.55
CA ILE A 5 -10.40 2.09 9.59
C ILE A 5 -11.03 2.42 10.97
N PRO A 6 -10.84 3.63 11.55
CA PRO A 6 -11.54 4.07 12.76
C PRO A 6 -13.05 3.80 12.70
N ARG A 7 -13.77 3.93 13.82
CA ARG A 7 -15.22 3.65 13.98
C ARG A 7 -16.16 4.31 12.94
N THR A 8 -15.64 5.15 12.04
CA THR A 8 -16.30 5.73 10.87
C THR A 8 -15.55 5.32 9.60
N PRO A 9 -16.20 4.68 8.61
CA PRO A 9 -15.55 4.32 7.36
C PRO A 9 -15.11 5.58 6.59
N VAL A 10 -13.84 5.61 6.19
CA VAL A 10 -13.22 6.65 5.37
C VAL A 10 -13.18 6.11 3.94
N PRO A 11 -13.90 6.71 2.98
CA PRO A 11 -13.86 6.28 1.59
C PRO A 11 -12.43 6.31 1.04
N ALA A 12 -12.04 5.29 0.29
CA ALA A 12 -10.70 5.19 -0.26
C ALA A 12 -10.72 4.83 -1.75
N VAL A 13 -9.84 5.49 -2.52
CA VAL A 13 -9.48 5.08 -3.88
C VAL A 13 -8.22 4.24 -3.78
N LEU A 14 -8.32 2.98 -4.22
CA LEU A 14 -7.18 2.06 -4.24
C LEU A 14 -6.81 1.70 -5.67
N THR A 15 -5.53 1.83 -6.01
CA THR A 15 -4.98 1.34 -7.26
C THR A 15 -3.88 0.32 -7.02
N ASN A 16 -3.84 -0.73 -7.85
CA ASN A 16 -2.79 -1.73 -7.85
C ASN A 16 -2.18 -1.77 -9.25
N ILE A 17 -0.97 -1.25 -9.38
CA ILE A 17 -0.34 -0.98 -10.68
C ILE A 17 0.92 -1.86 -10.79
N PRO A 18 1.04 -2.71 -11.83
CA PRO A 18 2.29 -3.39 -12.09
C PRO A 18 3.34 -2.39 -12.53
N GLY A 19 4.49 -2.37 -11.87
CA GLY A 19 5.64 -1.58 -12.29
C GLY A 19 6.74 -2.44 -12.92
N PRO A 20 7.87 -1.81 -13.29
CA PRO A 20 9.00 -2.51 -13.93
C PRO A 20 9.53 -3.68 -13.09
N SER A 21 9.75 -4.82 -13.75
CA SER A 21 10.29 -6.03 -13.10
C SER A 21 11.79 -5.98 -12.84
N LYS A 22 12.50 -5.02 -13.44
CA LYS A 22 13.95 -4.81 -13.31
C LYS A 22 14.23 -3.42 -12.73
N VAL A 23 15.39 -3.29 -12.10
CA VAL A 23 15.92 -1.98 -11.69
C VAL A 23 16.07 -1.10 -12.94
N ILE A 24 15.77 0.18 -12.77
CA ILE A 24 15.92 1.20 -13.80
C ILE A 24 16.89 2.25 -13.29
N THR A 25 17.58 2.91 -14.21
CA THR A 25 18.47 4.01 -13.91
C THR A 25 17.93 5.32 -14.45
N TRP A 26 18.16 6.40 -13.71
CA TRP A 26 17.96 7.75 -14.19
C TRP A 26 19.27 8.52 -14.05
N SER A 27 19.85 8.92 -15.18
CA SER A 27 21.16 9.60 -15.21
C SER A 27 22.24 8.83 -14.43
N ASP A 28 22.36 7.54 -14.73
CA ASP A 28 23.30 6.59 -14.10
C ASP A 28 23.08 6.34 -12.60
N VAL A 29 21.96 6.82 -12.04
CA VAL A 29 21.56 6.55 -10.65
C VAL A 29 20.42 5.53 -10.63
N GLU A 30 20.60 4.44 -9.87
CA GLU A 30 19.53 3.46 -9.67
C GLU A 30 18.36 4.04 -8.89
N VAL A 31 17.15 3.82 -9.39
CA VAL A 31 15.93 4.19 -8.67
C VAL A 31 15.75 3.23 -7.49
N SER A 32 15.84 3.76 -6.27
CA SER A 32 15.76 2.94 -5.04
C SER A 32 14.34 2.53 -4.68
N LYS A 33 13.35 3.34 -5.06
CA LYS A 33 11.93 3.09 -4.76
C LYS A 33 11.05 3.71 -5.83
N TRP A 34 10.03 2.98 -6.23
CA TRP A 34 8.98 3.47 -7.11
C TRP A 34 7.63 3.31 -6.42
N SER A 35 6.88 4.40 -6.34
CA SER A 35 5.53 4.42 -5.77
C SER A 35 4.61 5.26 -6.64
N ALA A 36 3.32 4.92 -6.64
CA ALA A 36 2.27 5.74 -7.25
C ALA A 36 1.18 6.00 -6.22
N LEU A 37 0.52 7.13 -6.35
CA LEU A 37 -0.60 7.53 -5.52
C LEU A 37 -1.75 7.96 -6.44
N PRO A 38 -2.94 7.36 -6.32
CA PRO A 38 -4.10 7.85 -7.04
C PRO A 38 -4.55 9.18 -6.44
N PRO A 39 -5.26 10.02 -7.21
CA PRO A 39 -5.95 11.17 -6.63
C PRO A 39 -6.97 10.71 -5.58
N GLN A 40 -7.14 11.51 -4.53
CA GLN A 40 -8.23 11.36 -3.58
C GLN A 40 -9.58 11.69 -4.27
N ALA A 41 -10.67 11.05 -3.81
CA ALA A 41 -12.01 11.28 -4.35
C ALA A 41 -12.68 12.57 -3.84
N GLY A 42 -11.99 13.32 -2.97
CA GLY A 42 -12.48 14.55 -2.35
C GLY A 42 -11.98 14.69 -0.91
N ALA A 43 -12.41 15.77 -0.24
CA ALA A 43 -12.08 16.00 1.16
C ALA A 43 -12.62 14.87 2.06
N GLY A 44 -11.82 14.46 3.04
CA GLY A 44 -12.14 13.36 3.96
C GLY A 44 -12.01 11.97 3.34
N THR A 45 -11.36 11.83 2.18
CA THR A 45 -11.12 10.53 1.52
C THR A 45 -9.64 10.13 1.55
N MET A 46 -9.34 8.86 1.27
CA MET A 46 -7.98 8.32 1.23
C MET A 46 -7.58 7.92 -0.19
N GLY A 47 -6.33 8.17 -0.57
CA GLY A 47 -5.71 7.60 -1.76
C GLY A 47 -4.72 6.51 -1.35
N ILE A 48 -4.83 5.31 -1.92
CA ILE A 48 -3.93 4.18 -1.65
C ILE A 48 -3.39 3.66 -2.97
N GLY A 49 -2.07 3.67 -3.12
CA GLY A 49 -1.39 3.04 -4.24
C GLY A 49 -0.56 1.86 -3.80
N ILE A 50 -0.71 0.76 -4.54
CA ILE A 50 0.14 -0.43 -4.46
C ILE A 50 0.87 -0.54 -5.80
N MET A 51 2.19 -0.74 -5.73
CA MET A 51 3.01 -0.85 -6.92
C MET A 51 4.11 -1.87 -6.75
N SER A 52 4.30 -2.73 -7.75
CA SER A 52 5.46 -3.62 -7.83
C SER A 52 6.66 -2.91 -8.48
N TYR A 53 7.87 -3.17 -8.01
CA TYR A 53 9.10 -2.67 -8.63
C TYR A 53 10.28 -3.55 -8.27
N ALA A 54 11.05 -4.01 -9.27
CA ALA A 54 12.28 -4.79 -9.08
C ALA A 54 12.15 -5.97 -8.10
N GLY A 55 11.02 -6.71 -8.16
CA GLY A 55 10.72 -7.84 -7.28
C GLY A 55 10.18 -7.48 -5.89
N GLY A 56 10.15 -6.19 -5.54
CA GLY A 56 9.50 -5.67 -4.34
C GLY A 56 8.09 -5.14 -4.61
N ILE A 57 7.39 -4.82 -3.52
CA ILE A 57 6.15 -4.05 -3.54
C ILE A 57 6.32 -2.80 -2.70
N SER A 58 5.68 -1.71 -3.11
CA SER A 58 5.55 -0.50 -2.31
C SER A 58 4.07 -0.17 -2.10
N ILE A 59 3.77 0.33 -0.91
CA ILE A 59 2.49 0.96 -0.60
C ILE A 59 2.72 2.45 -0.34
N ALA A 60 1.82 3.28 -0.85
CA ALA A 60 1.77 4.70 -0.58
C ALA A 60 0.34 5.10 -0.23
N VAL A 61 0.19 5.92 0.81
CA VAL A 61 -1.12 6.34 1.33
C VAL A 61 -1.13 7.85 1.49
N SER A 62 -2.17 8.49 0.98
CA SER A 62 -2.47 9.91 1.19
C SER A 62 -3.81 10.04 1.92
N ALA A 63 -3.84 10.89 2.92
CA ALA A 63 -5.05 11.20 3.69
C ALA A 63 -4.99 12.67 4.13
N ASP A 64 -6.16 13.28 4.29
CA ASP A 64 -6.24 14.66 4.75
C ASP A 64 -5.76 14.81 6.19
N LEU A 65 -5.12 15.94 6.49
CA LEU A 65 -4.72 16.30 7.84
C LEU A 65 -5.84 17.08 8.52
N VAL A 66 -6.92 16.37 8.89
CA VAL A 66 -8.10 16.93 9.55
C VAL A 66 -8.47 16.09 10.78
N PRO A 67 -9.21 16.66 11.76
CA PRO A 67 -9.74 15.93 12.91
C PRO A 67 -10.39 14.59 12.53
N GLY A 68 -9.80 13.50 12.99
CA GLY A 68 -10.28 12.13 12.79
C GLY A 68 -9.48 11.32 11.76
N SER A 69 -8.63 11.95 10.95
CA SER A 69 -7.76 11.27 9.98
C SER A 69 -6.26 11.50 10.21
N GLU A 70 -5.88 12.19 11.29
CA GLU A 70 -4.49 12.50 11.56
C GLU A 70 -3.64 11.24 11.76
N GLY A 71 -2.54 11.21 11.01
CA GLY A 71 -1.59 10.09 11.04
C GLY A 71 -2.15 8.78 10.48
N VAL A 72 -3.36 8.74 9.90
CA VAL A 72 -3.91 7.51 9.32
C VAL A 72 -3.00 6.96 8.22
N ALA A 73 -2.52 7.82 7.32
CA ALA A 73 -1.58 7.41 6.28
C ALA A 73 -0.31 6.76 6.87
N HIS A 74 0.28 7.39 7.89
CA HIS A 74 1.47 6.88 8.57
C HIS A 74 1.21 5.53 9.25
N LYS A 75 0.14 5.43 10.06
CA LYS A 75 -0.25 4.20 10.76
C LYS A 75 -0.52 3.04 9.80
N ILE A 76 -1.11 3.31 8.63
CA ILE A 76 -1.34 2.28 7.61
C ILE A 76 0.00 1.79 7.04
N CYS A 77 0.89 2.70 6.65
CA CYS A 77 2.20 2.35 6.10
C CYS A 77 3.07 1.59 7.12
N GLU A 78 3.14 2.06 8.36
CA GLU A 78 3.90 1.40 9.45
C GLU A 78 3.36 -0.01 9.74
N GLY A 79 2.04 -0.18 9.74
CA GLY A 79 1.41 -1.46 10.01
C GLY A 79 1.26 -2.38 8.79
N PHE A 80 1.71 -1.99 7.60
CA PHE A 80 1.48 -2.74 6.37
C PHE A 80 2.31 -4.03 6.33
N GLU A 81 3.63 -3.91 6.47
CA GLU A 81 4.59 -5.02 6.33
C GLU A 81 4.22 -6.20 7.23
N ARG A 82 4.11 -5.95 8.54
CA ARG A 82 3.69 -6.97 9.52
C ARG A 82 2.38 -7.67 9.15
N ARG A 83 1.39 -6.93 8.67
CA ARG A 83 0.09 -7.52 8.26
C ARG A 83 0.22 -8.30 6.96
N PHE A 84 1.03 -7.82 6.03
CA PHE A 84 1.27 -8.48 4.75
C PHE A 84 1.97 -9.83 4.95
N GLU A 85 3.02 -9.88 5.79
CA GLU A 85 3.72 -11.11 6.15
C GLU A 85 2.78 -12.16 6.75
N LEU A 86 1.88 -11.74 7.64
CA LEU A 86 0.85 -12.63 8.21
C LEU A 86 -0.02 -13.23 7.10
N TYR A 87 -0.48 -12.42 6.14
CA TYR A 87 -1.29 -12.94 5.03
C TYR A 87 -0.50 -13.89 4.12
N VAL A 88 0.76 -13.59 3.84
CA VAL A 88 1.64 -14.47 3.06
C VAL A 88 1.83 -15.81 3.77
N ALA A 89 2.11 -15.79 5.07
CA ALA A 89 2.24 -17.02 5.87
C ALA A 89 0.96 -17.86 5.86
N ARG A 90 -0.21 -17.22 6.00
CA ARG A 90 -1.50 -17.91 5.93
C ARG A 90 -1.80 -18.46 4.54
N ALA A 91 -1.50 -17.71 3.48
CA ALA A 91 -1.70 -18.16 2.11
C ALA A 91 -0.85 -19.40 1.80
N LYS A 92 0.42 -19.42 2.23
CA LYS A 92 1.30 -20.59 2.09
C LYS A 92 0.74 -21.81 2.81
N ALA A 93 0.32 -21.65 4.07
CA ALA A 93 -0.28 -22.73 4.85
C ALA A 93 -1.53 -23.32 4.16
N VAL A 94 -2.38 -22.48 3.55
CA VAL A 94 -3.56 -22.96 2.81
C VAL A 94 -3.15 -23.78 1.59
N LEU A 95 -2.17 -23.30 0.81
CA LEU A 95 -1.69 -24.01 -0.38
C LEU A 95 -1.07 -25.37 -0.03
N GLU A 96 -0.36 -25.47 1.09
CA GLU A 96 0.24 -26.72 1.56
C GLU A 96 -0.77 -27.79 2.04
N HIS A 97 -2.02 -27.40 2.34
CA HIS A 97 -3.09 -28.31 2.79
C HIS A 97 -4.13 -28.60 1.69
N GLN A 98 -3.89 -28.14 0.45
CA GLN A 98 -4.77 -28.39 -0.70
C GLN A 98 -4.30 -29.55 -1.59
N ASP A 99 -3.18 -30.19 -1.24
CA ASP A 99 -2.71 -31.49 -1.77
C ASP A 99 -3.10 -32.65 -0.82
#